data_AF-A0A849RLT9-F1
#
_entry.id   AF-A0A849RLT9-F1
#
_cell.length_a   1.000
_cell.length_b   1.000
_cell.length_c   1.000
_cell.angle_alpha   90.00
_cell.angle_beta   90.00
_cell.angle_gamma   90.00
#
_symmetry.space_group_name_H-M   'P 1'
#
loop_
_entity.id
_entity.type
_entity.pdbx_description
1 polymer ?
#
loop_
_entity_poly.entity_id
_entity_poly.type
_entity_poly.pdbx_seq_one_letter_code
_entity_poly.pdbx_strand_id
1 'polypeptide(L)'
;MMTPGVVQIPGDISVTEAATLLEREQMPCLLVKDTDLHFGLMTPSDIVKKVVALGLAPDDIEVRAIMSHPVHFIEYDRAADEATTLMMSSGAPILIVTKQEQPVGVLTARDLVLSPKRCHTRVPATIGVMDSNSPGAQHQAVIVQLSHVGAMVQTATLLLPGTRVFLRFALPELTAPLTVTGTILEDYDPVYESGRTGTVGNPGVDVQFTGLSPANQSRIKAWVLQNSPKSTDLA
;
A
#
# COMPACT_ATOMS: atom_id res chain seq x y z
N MET A 1 0.37 1.02 -0.89
CA MET A 1 0.41 0.24 0.36
C MET A 1 1.85 0.13 0.76
N MET A 2 2.21 0.48 2.00
CA MET A 2 3.57 0.36 2.54
C MET A 2 3.49 0.07 4.04
N THR A 3 4.52 -0.51 4.62
CA THR A 3 4.70 -0.55 6.07
C THR A 3 5.19 0.85 6.51
N PRO A 4 4.42 1.59 7.33
CA PRO A 4 4.83 2.92 7.77
C PRO A 4 5.99 2.83 8.76
N GLY A 5 6.90 3.80 8.69
CA GLY A 5 8.11 3.85 9.50
C GLY A 5 9.25 3.04 8.90
N VAL A 6 10.47 3.46 9.24
CA VAL A 6 11.72 2.78 8.88
C VAL A 6 12.59 2.74 10.11
N VAL A 7 13.01 1.54 10.50
CA VAL A 7 13.95 1.36 11.61
C VAL A 7 15.35 1.54 11.06
N GLN A 8 16.02 2.61 11.47
CA GLN A 8 17.41 2.90 11.11
C GLN A 8 18.36 2.43 12.19
N ILE A 9 19.42 1.74 11.82
CA ILE A 9 20.42 1.20 12.74
C ILE A 9 21.85 1.54 12.29
N PRO A 10 22.81 1.64 13.23
CA PRO A 10 24.23 1.72 12.88
C PRO A 10 24.74 0.42 12.23
N GLY A 11 25.81 0.51 11.43
CA GLY A 11 26.43 -0.66 10.79
C GLY A 11 27.32 -1.51 11.69
N ASP A 12 27.81 -0.98 12.82
CA ASP A 12 28.69 -1.66 13.79
C ASP A 12 27.95 -2.52 14.81
N ILE A 13 26.62 -2.46 14.89
CA ILE A 13 25.91 -3.34 15.82
C ILE A 13 25.98 -4.80 15.37
N SER A 14 25.86 -5.73 16.32
CA SER A 14 25.90 -7.15 16.02
C SER A 14 24.65 -7.61 15.26
N VAL A 15 24.78 -8.71 14.52
CA VAL A 15 23.63 -9.34 13.84
C VAL A 15 22.57 -9.78 14.85
N THR A 16 22.96 -10.22 16.06
CA THR A 16 22.02 -10.58 17.13
C THR A 16 21.17 -9.38 17.58
N GLU A 17 21.80 -8.22 17.80
CA GLU A 17 21.08 -7.01 18.19
C GLU A 17 20.11 -6.57 17.08
N ALA A 18 20.58 -6.57 15.83
CA ALA A 18 19.76 -6.24 14.68
C ALA A 18 18.59 -7.23 14.48
N ALA A 19 18.82 -8.53 14.66
CA ALA A 19 17.74 -9.53 14.62
C ALA A 19 16.68 -9.28 15.70
N THR A 20 17.10 -8.88 16.90
CA THR A 20 16.19 -8.51 17.99
C THR A 20 15.35 -7.28 17.63
N LEU A 21 15.94 -6.29 16.97
CA LEU A 21 15.23 -5.11 16.48
C LEU A 21 14.21 -5.46 15.39
N LEU A 22 14.55 -6.34 14.45
CA LEU A 22 13.59 -6.82 13.43
C LEU A 22 12.35 -7.43 14.07
N GLU A 23 12.53 -8.32 15.04
CA GLU A 23 11.43 -9.00 15.72
C GLU A 23 10.62 -8.04 16.60
N ARG A 24 11.29 -7.18 17.38
CA ARG A 24 10.62 -6.24 18.29
C ARG A 24 9.77 -5.21 17.53
N GLU A 25 10.31 -4.67 16.44
CA GLU A 25 9.65 -3.63 15.64
C GLU A 25 8.73 -4.20 14.55
N GLN A 26 8.71 -5.53 14.35
CA GLN A 26 7.93 -6.23 13.33
C GLN A 26 8.12 -5.63 11.92
N MET A 27 9.36 -5.23 11.61
CA MET A 27 9.70 -4.57 10.34
C MET A 27 10.28 -5.59 9.35
N PRO A 28 9.89 -5.58 8.05
CA PRO A 28 10.44 -6.50 7.05
C PRO A 28 11.95 -6.38 6.79
N CYS A 29 12.56 -5.24 7.15
CA CYS A 29 13.98 -4.97 6.96
C CYS A 29 14.45 -3.85 7.90
N LEU A 30 15.76 -3.74 8.10
CA LEU A 30 16.40 -2.59 8.74
C LEU A 30 17.18 -1.78 7.72
N LEU A 31 17.07 -0.46 7.81
CA LEU A 31 17.89 0.47 7.05
C LEU A 31 19.18 0.71 7.84
N VAL A 32 20.28 0.21 7.32
CA VAL A 32 21.60 0.27 7.96
C VAL A 32 22.27 1.55 7.51
N LYS A 33 22.62 2.42 8.46
CA LYS A 33 23.43 3.61 8.21
C LYS A 33 24.88 3.28 8.57
N ASP A 34 25.70 3.03 7.54
CA ASP A 34 27.11 2.68 7.71
C ASP A 34 27.99 3.94 7.79
N THR A 35 27.75 4.91 6.91
CA THR A 35 28.28 6.27 7.02
C THR A 35 27.20 7.30 6.70
N ASP A 36 27.52 8.60 6.74
CA ASP A 36 26.53 9.66 6.44
C ASP A 36 25.94 9.59 5.04
N LEU A 37 26.64 8.96 4.09
CA LEU A 37 26.20 8.81 2.69
C LEU A 37 26.01 7.36 2.25
N HIS A 38 26.37 6.39 3.10
CA HIS A 38 26.27 4.97 2.77
C HIS A 38 25.19 4.29 3.59
N PHE A 39 24.12 3.95 2.88
CA PHE A 39 23.04 3.13 3.40
C PHE A 39 23.14 1.71 2.84
N GLY A 40 22.82 0.74 3.68
CA GLY A 40 22.57 -0.65 3.30
C GLY A 40 21.21 -1.13 3.81
N LEU A 41 20.76 -2.25 3.28
CA LEU A 41 19.54 -2.91 3.72
C LEU A 41 19.87 -4.27 4.33
N MET A 42 19.34 -4.56 5.51
CA MET A 42 19.44 -5.89 6.11
C MET A 42 18.04 -6.50 6.23
N THR A 43 17.89 -7.73 5.74
CA THR A 43 16.66 -8.51 5.81
C THR A 43 16.88 -9.79 6.61
N PRO A 44 15.82 -10.47 7.09
CA PRO A 44 15.94 -11.80 7.68
C PRO A 44 16.65 -12.81 6.75
N SER A 45 16.50 -12.65 5.43
CA SER A 45 17.17 -13.52 4.45
C SER A 45 18.69 -13.33 4.44
N ASP A 46 19.19 -12.12 4.73
CA ASP A 46 20.62 -11.87 4.84
C ASP A 46 21.21 -12.61 6.04
N ILE A 47 20.52 -12.59 7.19
CA ILE A 47 20.91 -13.35 8.38
C ILE A 47 21.00 -14.85 8.05
N VAL A 48 19.96 -15.40 7.43
CA VAL A 48 19.93 -16.83 7.07
C VAL A 48 21.06 -17.18 6.10
N LYS A 49 21.24 -16.41 5.02
CA LYS A 49 22.16 -16.76 3.93
C LYS A 49 23.62 -16.43 4.23
N LYS A 50 23.88 -15.33 4.92
CA LYS A 50 25.22 -14.77 5.12
C LYS A 50 25.80 -15.07 6.51
N VAL A 51 24.98 -15.52 7.46
CA VAL A 51 25.43 -15.88 8.82
C VAL A 51 25.14 -17.34 9.12
N VAL A 52 23.86 -17.72 9.17
CA VAL A 52 23.44 -19.06 9.63
C VAL A 52 23.94 -20.15 8.68
N ALA A 53 23.77 -19.97 7.37
CA ALA A 53 24.20 -20.95 6.37
C ALA A 53 25.72 -21.16 6.34
N LEU A 54 26.50 -20.21 6.87
CA LEU A 54 27.95 -20.27 6.96
C LEU A 54 28.44 -20.76 8.34
N GLY A 55 27.53 -21.01 9.30
CA GLY A 55 27.88 -21.44 10.65
C GLY A 55 28.59 -20.37 11.48
N LEU A 56 28.40 -19.09 11.14
CA LEU A 56 29.05 -17.98 11.84
C LEU A 56 28.26 -17.59 13.11
N ALA A 57 28.98 -17.12 14.13
CA ALA A 57 28.37 -16.61 15.35
C ALA A 57 27.80 -15.20 15.12
N PRO A 58 26.47 -14.97 15.30
CA PRO A 58 25.84 -13.69 14.99
C PRO A 58 26.26 -12.55 15.93
N ASP A 59 26.76 -12.87 17.13
CA ASP A 59 27.28 -11.88 18.08
C ASP A 59 28.62 -11.28 17.64
N ASP A 60 29.39 -12.01 16.82
CA ASP A 60 30.75 -11.62 16.38
C ASP A 60 30.75 -10.93 15.00
N ILE A 61 29.58 -10.79 14.37
CA ILE A 61 29.44 -10.21 13.03
C ILE A 61 28.71 -8.88 13.14
N GLU A 62 29.31 -7.85 12.56
CA GLU A 62 28.65 -6.55 12.40
C GLU A 62 27.68 -6.57 11.22
N VAL A 63 26.56 -5.85 11.36
CA VAL A 63 25.53 -5.75 10.32
C VAL A 63 26.09 -5.22 9.00
N ARG A 64 27.05 -4.29 9.03
CA ARG A 64 27.68 -3.73 7.82
C ARG A 64 28.30 -4.80 6.91
N ALA A 65 28.71 -5.94 7.48
CA ALA A 65 29.32 -7.03 6.73
C ALA A 65 28.28 -7.87 5.97
N ILE A 66 27.01 -7.84 6.38
CA ILE A 66 25.94 -8.66 5.80
C ILE A 66 24.85 -7.83 5.11
N MET A 67 24.83 -6.51 5.26
CA MET A 67 23.88 -5.66 4.57
C MET A 67 24.05 -5.75 3.04
N SER A 68 22.99 -5.46 2.30
CA SER A 68 22.99 -5.39 0.84
C SER A 68 22.99 -3.93 0.39
N HIS A 69 23.69 -3.64 -0.70
CA HIS A 69 23.81 -2.31 -1.30
C HIS A 69 23.85 -2.41 -2.84
N PRO A 70 23.39 -1.38 -3.59
CA PRO A 70 22.78 -0.13 -3.10
C PRO A 70 21.37 -0.34 -2.54
N VAL A 71 20.92 0.58 -1.67
CA VAL A 71 19.52 0.64 -1.25
C VAL A 71 18.71 1.34 -2.36
N HIS A 72 17.57 0.75 -2.72
CA HIS A 72 16.66 1.34 -3.68
C HIS A 72 15.56 2.14 -2.95
N PHE A 73 15.50 3.43 -3.26
CA PHE A 73 14.53 4.37 -2.72
C PHE A 73 13.46 4.71 -3.75
N ILE A 74 12.27 5.08 -3.28
CA ILE A 74 11.17 5.58 -4.12
C ILE A 74 10.37 6.64 -3.37
N GLU A 75 10.12 7.78 -4.00
CA GLU A 75 9.28 8.82 -3.39
C GLU A 75 7.81 8.35 -3.27
N TYR A 76 7.15 8.78 -2.18
CA TYR A 76 5.82 8.32 -1.80
C TYR A 76 4.70 8.65 -2.81
N ASP A 77 4.96 9.60 -3.70
CA ASP A 77 4.02 10.08 -4.72
C ASP A 77 4.19 9.38 -6.08
N ARG A 78 5.19 8.48 -6.22
CA ARG A 78 5.39 7.69 -7.44
C ARG A 78 4.32 6.61 -7.58
N ALA A 79 4.01 6.28 -8.83
CA ALA A 79 3.02 5.26 -9.14
C ALA A 79 3.50 3.86 -8.75
N ALA A 80 2.56 2.97 -8.38
CA ALA A 80 2.87 1.59 -7.99
C ALA A 80 3.53 0.76 -9.12
N ASP A 81 3.20 1.07 -10.38
CA ASP A 81 3.79 0.42 -11.55
C ASP A 81 5.28 0.76 -11.70
N GLU A 82 5.69 1.96 -11.27
CA GLU A 82 7.09 2.33 -11.24
C GLU A 82 7.86 1.58 -10.15
N ALA A 83 7.26 1.42 -8.97
CA ALA A 83 7.82 0.57 -7.92
C ALA A 83 8.01 -0.86 -8.41
N THR A 84 7.00 -1.39 -9.11
CA THR A 84 7.05 -2.73 -9.73
C THR A 84 8.18 -2.82 -10.74
N THR A 85 8.30 -1.82 -11.62
CA THR A 85 9.36 -1.76 -12.64
C THR A 85 10.74 -1.70 -12.01
N LEU A 86 10.92 -0.86 -10.99
CA LEU A 86 12.19 -0.73 -10.26
C LEU A 86 12.58 -2.04 -9.56
N MET A 87 11.63 -2.71 -8.91
CA MET A 87 11.87 -4.03 -8.28
C MET A 87 12.25 -5.08 -9.33
N MET A 88 11.57 -5.10 -10.49
CA MET A 88 11.88 -6.04 -11.58
C MET A 88 13.26 -5.79 -12.20
N SER A 89 13.61 -4.54 -12.45
CA SER A 89 14.89 -4.18 -13.08
C SER A 89 16.09 -4.34 -12.14
N SER A 90 15.90 -4.06 -10.85
CA SER A 90 16.96 -4.20 -9.84
C SER A 90 17.07 -5.61 -9.26
N GLY A 91 15.98 -6.41 -9.33
CA GLY A 91 15.86 -7.66 -8.59
C GLY A 91 15.65 -7.48 -7.08
N ALA A 92 15.55 -6.24 -6.58
CA ALA A 92 15.34 -5.96 -5.18
C ALA A 92 13.87 -6.18 -4.79
N PRO A 93 13.56 -7.05 -3.81
CA PRO A 93 12.18 -7.33 -3.41
C PRO A 93 11.60 -6.26 -2.46
N ILE A 94 12.40 -5.29 -2.04
CA ILE A 94 12.07 -4.27 -1.05
C ILE A 94 12.61 -2.92 -1.55
N LEU A 95 11.77 -1.89 -1.43
CA LEU A 95 12.11 -0.49 -1.65
C LEU A 95 11.89 0.30 -0.34
N ILE A 96 12.76 1.26 -0.07
CA ILE A 96 12.55 2.25 0.99
C ILE A 96 11.72 3.40 0.41
N VAL A 97 10.57 3.68 1.01
CA VAL A 97 9.71 4.78 0.60
C VAL A 97 10.18 6.06 1.28
N THR A 98 10.39 7.11 0.51
CA THR A 98 10.82 8.43 0.98
C THR A 98 9.72 9.47 0.80
N LYS A 99 9.76 10.53 1.60
CA LYS A 99 8.99 11.74 1.41
C LYS A 99 9.92 12.92 1.60
N GLN A 100 10.12 13.70 0.53
CA GLN A 100 11.12 14.77 0.54
C GLN A 100 12.49 14.22 0.98
N GLU A 101 12.90 13.09 0.37
CA GLU A 101 14.16 12.39 0.65
C GLU A 101 14.29 11.77 2.05
N GLN A 102 13.29 11.93 2.93
CA GLN A 102 13.29 11.32 4.24
C GLN A 102 12.64 9.94 4.21
N PRO A 103 13.28 8.86 4.71
CA PRO A 103 12.66 7.54 4.81
C PRO A 103 11.40 7.57 5.69
N VAL A 104 10.25 7.18 5.12
CA VAL A 104 8.94 7.19 5.79
C VAL A 104 8.25 5.84 5.81
N GLY A 105 8.70 4.88 5.01
CA GLY A 105 8.14 3.53 5.03
C GLY A 105 8.93 2.53 4.22
N VAL A 106 8.43 1.30 4.21
CA VAL A 106 8.98 0.17 3.45
C VAL A 106 7.91 -0.39 2.53
N LEU A 107 8.27 -0.61 1.27
CA LEU A 107 7.41 -1.22 0.26
C LEU A 107 8.02 -2.55 -0.19
N THR A 108 7.28 -3.65 -0.05
CA THR A 108 7.73 -4.98 -0.48
C THR A 108 7.03 -5.43 -1.76
N ALA A 109 7.64 -6.33 -2.52
CA ALA A 109 6.99 -6.95 -3.69
C ALA A 109 5.67 -7.64 -3.30
N ARG A 110 5.60 -8.19 -2.08
CA ARG A 110 4.37 -8.76 -1.50
C ARG A 110 3.28 -7.69 -1.36
N ASP A 111 3.61 -6.47 -0.97
CA ASP A 111 2.64 -5.38 -0.85
C ASP A 111 2.05 -5.00 -2.21
N LEU A 112 2.84 -5.08 -3.28
CA LEU A 112 2.37 -4.84 -4.65
C LEU A 112 1.45 -5.96 -5.14
N VAL A 113 1.85 -7.22 -4.93
CA VAL A 113 1.06 -8.39 -5.38
C VAL A 113 -0.23 -8.57 -4.57
N LEU A 114 -0.17 -8.38 -3.25
CA LEU A 114 -1.32 -8.45 -2.35
C LEU A 114 -2.11 -7.13 -2.26
N SER A 115 -1.84 -6.20 -3.18
CA SER A 115 -2.72 -5.07 -3.43
C SER A 115 -3.73 -5.49 -4.50
N PRO A 116 -4.89 -6.08 -4.11
CA PRO A 116 -5.85 -6.51 -5.11
C PRO A 116 -6.29 -5.32 -5.94
N LYS A 117 -6.29 -5.50 -7.27
CA LYS A 117 -6.88 -4.54 -8.21
C LYS A 117 -8.33 -4.28 -7.81
N ARG A 118 -8.86 -3.14 -8.24
CA ARG A 118 -10.28 -2.85 -7.96
C ARG A 118 -11.14 -3.96 -8.55
N CYS A 119 -11.95 -4.58 -7.71
CA CYS A 119 -12.96 -5.53 -8.17
C CYS A 119 -14.22 -4.77 -8.55
N HIS A 120 -14.89 -5.21 -9.62
CA HIS A 120 -16.20 -4.70 -9.99
C HIS A 120 -17.22 -5.18 -8.97
N THR A 121 -18.07 -4.27 -8.50
CA THR A 121 -19.08 -4.56 -7.48
C THR A 121 -20.29 -3.63 -7.65
N ARG A 122 -21.35 -3.84 -6.87
CA ARG A 122 -22.49 -2.92 -6.75
C ARG A 122 -22.92 -2.85 -5.31
N VAL A 123 -22.11 -2.20 -4.48
CA VAL A 123 -22.38 -2.04 -3.04
C VAL A 123 -23.12 -0.72 -2.81
N PRO A 124 -24.35 -0.75 -2.28
CA PRO A 124 -25.05 0.47 -1.85
C PRO A 124 -24.22 1.20 -0.80
N ALA A 125 -24.11 2.52 -0.97
CA ALA A 125 -23.31 3.37 -0.11
C ALA A 125 -23.99 4.72 0.11
N THR A 126 -23.50 5.44 1.11
CA THR A 126 -23.83 6.84 1.34
C THR A 126 -22.53 7.63 1.33
N ILE A 127 -22.47 8.67 0.50
CA ILE A 127 -21.34 9.59 0.41
C ILE A 127 -21.74 10.96 0.94
N GLY A 128 -20.85 11.62 1.67
CA GLY A 128 -21.08 12.98 2.14
C GLY A 128 -19.77 13.75 2.25
N VAL A 129 -19.86 15.07 2.08
CA VAL A 129 -18.71 15.97 2.23
C VAL A 129 -18.37 16.10 3.71
N MET A 130 -17.08 16.01 4.04
CA MET A 130 -16.60 16.30 5.38
C MET A 130 -16.39 17.81 5.53
N ASP A 131 -17.18 18.44 6.40
CA ASP A 131 -16.98 19.83 6.79
C ASP A 131 -16.69 19.91 8.29
N SER A 132 -15.90 20.90 8.74
CA SER A 132 -15.43 20.97 10.12
C SER A 132 -16.51 21.30 11.15
N ASN A 133 -17.66 21.84 10.71
CA ASN A 133 -18.70 22.37 11.59
C ASN A 133 -20.09 21.70 11.48
N SER A 134 -20.31 20.77 10.55
CA SER A 134 -21.58 20.01 10.42
C SER A 134 -21.39 18.82 9.49
N PRO A 135 -22.13 17.70 9.65
CA PRO A 135 -22.18 16.68 8.62
C PRO A 135 -22.78 17.31 7.35
N GLY A 136 -21.97 17.46 6.30
CA GLY A 136 -22.44 17.93 5.00
C GLY A 136 -23.56 17.04 4.45
N ALA A 137 -24.27 17.55 3.44
CA ALA A 137 -25.36 16.81 2.81
C ALA A 137 -24.91 15.41 2.38
N GLN A 138 -25.69 14.41 2.78
CA GLN A 138 -25.44 13.00 2.48
C GLN A 138 -26.25 12.58 1.27
N HIS A 139 -25.63 11.81 0.38
CA HIS A 139 -26.24 11.40 -0.87
C HIS A 139 -26.13 9.89 -1.02
N GLN A 140 -27.18 9.30 -1.60
CA GLN A 140 -27.15 7.91 -2.01
C GLN A 140 -26.11 7.72 -3.10
N ALA A 141 -25.41 6.61 -3.01
CA ALA A 141 -24.35 6.26 -3.93
C ALA A 141 -24.26 4.75 -4.12
N VAL A 142 -23.55 4.32 -5.16
CA VAL A 142 -23.23 2.93 -5.41
C VAL A 142 -21.73 2.82 -5.67
N ILE A 143 -21.04 2.01 -4.89
CA ILE A 143 -19.66 1.63 -5.18
C ILE A 143 -19.70 0.65 -6.34
N VAL A 144 -19.12 1.04 -7.48
CA VAL A 144 -19.06 0.23 -8.70
C VAL A 144 -17.74 -0.51 -8.86
N GLN A 145 -16.68 0.01 -8.24
CA GLN A 145 -15.41 -0.69 -8.12
C GLN A 145 -14.82 -0.44 -6.73
N LEU A 146 -14.24 -1.46 -6.11
CA LEU A 146 -13.69 -1.36 -4.75
C LEU A 146 -12.30 -1.99 -4.65
N SER A 147 -11.40 -1.30 -3.95
CA SER A 147 -10.12 -1.80 -3.45
C SER A 147 -9.90 -1.32 -2.02
N HIS A 148 -8.82 -1.76 -1.40
CA HIS A 148 -8.42 -1.31 -0.06
C HIS A 148 -7.81 0.09 -0.02
N VAL A 149 -7.50 0.70 -1.17
CA VAL A 149 -6.96 2.07 -1.30
C VAL A 149 -7.98 3.07 -1.81
N GLY A 150 -9.12 2.63 -2.34
CA GLY A 150 -10.11 3.51 -2.92
C GLY A 150 -11.27 2.80 -3.60
N ALA A 151 -12.25 3.58 -4.03
CA ALA A 151 -13.48 3.12 -4.67
C ALA A 151 -13.90 4.04 -5.82
N MET A 152 -14.45 3.44 -6.88
CA MET A 152 -15.19 4.18 -7.90
C MET A 152 -16.66 4.23 -7.47
N VAL A 153 -17.23 5.43 -7.38
CA VAL A 153 -18.53 5.68 -6.76
C VAL A 153 -19.46 6.40 -7.73
N GLN A 154 -20.60 5.78 -8.06
CA GLN A 154 -21.68 6.46 -8.78
C GLN A 154 -22.58 7.20 -7.80
N THR A 155 -22.78 8.49 -8.01
CA THR A 155 -23.70 9.33 -7.24
C THR A 155 -24.33 10.40 -8.12
N ALA A 156 -25.50 10.91 -7.73
CA ALA A 156 -26.17 11.99 -8.44
C ALA A 156 -25.63 13.39 -8.07
N THR A 157 -24.76 13.47 -7.06
CA THR A 157 -24.17 14.72 -6.58
C THR A 157 -22.85 15.01 -7.27
N LEU A 158 -22.66 16.27 -7.68
CA LEU A 158 -21.39 16.76 -8.16
C LEU A 158 -20.40 16.89 -7.00
N LEU A 159 -19.28 16.17 -7.07
CA LEU A 159 -18.19 16.24 -6.12
C LEU A 159 -16.91 16.63 -6.87
N LEU A 160 -16.27 17.72 -6.45
CA LEU A 160 -15.09 18.24 -7.14
C LEU A 160 -13.82 17.53 -6.68
N PRO A 161 -12.80 17.39 -7.55
CA PRO A 161 -11.47 16.92 -7.15
C PRO A 161 -10.91 17.69 -5.95
N GLY A 162 -10.19 16.97 -5.08
CA GLY A 162 -9.67 17.49 -3.82
C GLY A 162 -10.70 17.56 -2.68
N THR A 163 -12.00 17.36 -2.96
CA THR A 163 -13.03 17.37 -1.91
C THR A 163 -12.81 16.22 -0.94
N ARG A 164 -12.82 16.52 0.36
CA ARG A 164 -12.80 15.50 1.41
C ARG A 164 -14.19 14.95 1.66
N VAL A 165 -14.32 13.63 1.64
CA VAL A 165 -15.59 12.93 1.80
C VAL A 165 -15.48 11.83 2.85
N PHE A 166 -16.63 11.43 3.38
CA PHE A 166 -16.78 10.12 3.99
C PHE A 166 -17.66 9.25 3.10
N LEU A 167 -17.41 7.95 3.13
CA LEU A 167 -18.17 6.94 2.42
C LEU A 167 -18.59 5.87 3.45
N ARG A 168 -19.89 5.65 3.58
CA ARG A 168 -20.47 4.64 4.47
C ARG A 168 -21.10 3.53 3.64
N PHE A 169 -20.73 2.29 3.89
CA PHE A 169 -21.24 1.12 3.16
C PHE A 169 -21.16 -0.13 4.02
N ALA A 170 -21.94 -1.15 3.67
CA ALA A 170 -21.86 -2.47 4.28
C ALA A 170 -21.45 -3.50 3.22
N LEU A 171 -20.47 -4.34 3.56
CA LEU A 171 -20.13 -5.49 2.73
C LEU A 171 -20.89 -6.70 3.28
N PRO A 172 -21.53 -7.53 2.44
CA PRO A 172 -22.42 -8.62 2.91
C PRO A 172 -21.79 -9.57 3.93
N GLU A 173 -20.48 -9.81 3.82
CA GLU A 173 -19.73 -10.72 4.69
C GLU A 173 -19.22 -10.05 5.97
N LEU A 174 -19.47 -8.74 6.15
CA LEU A 174 -19.01 -7.96 7.29
C LEU A 174 -20.15 -7.66 8.26
N THR A 175 -19.92 -7.96 9.54
CA THR A 175 -20.90 -7.82 10.64
C THR A 175 -21.32 -6.38 10.96
N ALA A 176 -20.60 -5.36 10.46
CA ALA A 176 -20.89 -3.96 10.73
C ALA A 176 -20.57 -3.06 9.52
N PRO A 177 -21.37 -1.99 9.29
CA PRO A 177 -21.10 -1.02 8.24
C PRO A 177 -19.75 -0.34 8.47
N LEU A 178 -19.02 -0.14 7.38
CA LEU A 178 -17.77 0.60 7.33
C LEU A 178 -18.08 2.07 7.07
N THR A 179 -17.37 2.96 7.77
CA THR A 179 -17.28 4.38 7.40
C THR A 179 -15.81 4.67 7.13
N VAL A 180 -15.50 5.08 5.91
CA VAL A 180 -14.14 5.42 5.47
C VAL A 180 -14.09 6.89 5.08
N THR A 181 -12.97 7.54 5.36
CA THR A 181 -12.70 8.89 4.84
C THR A 181 -11.93 8.79 3.54
N GLY A 182 -12.03 9.80 2.69
CA GLY A 182 -11.33 9.84 1.43
C GLY A 182 -11.28 11.21 0.79
N THR A 183 -10.55 11.28 -0.32
CA THR A 183 -10.40 12.48 -1.14
C THR A 183 -10.85 12.13 -2.56
N ILE A 184 -11.60 13.03 -3.18
CA ILE A 184 -11.97 12.91 -4.59
C ILE A 184 -10.75 13.17 -5.47
N LEU A 185 -10.46 12.28 -6.40
CA LEU A 185 -9.36 12.43 -7.36
C LEU A 185 -9.82 13.20 -8.62
N GLU A 186 -8.87 13.79 -9.35
CA GLU A 186 -9.12 14.29 -10.71
C GLU A 186 -9.50 13.12 -11.63
N ASP A 187 -10.41 13.38 -12.58
CA ASP A 187 -11.07 12.35 -13.41
C ASP A 187 -10.12 11.23 -13.84
N TYR A 188 -10.50 10.00 -13.51
CA TYR A 188 -9.87 8.80 -14.03
C TYR A 188 -10.21 8.67 -15.52
N ASP A 189 -9.23 8.94 -16.39
CA ASP A 189 -9.36 8.77 -17.85
C ASP A 189 -9.32 7.27 -18.20
N PRO A 190 -10.42 6.68 -18.72
CA PRO A 190 -10.51 5.23 -18.96
C PRO A 190 -9.76 4.73 -20.22
N VAL A 191 -8.89 5.55 -20.84
CA VAL A 191 -8.27 5.26 -22.15
C VAL A 191 -7.26 4.09 -22.15
N TYR A 192 -7.07 3.39 -21.02
CA TYR A 192 -6.23 2.18 -20.95
C TYR A 192 -6.96 0.82 -20.87
N GLU A 193 -8.28 0.76 -21.12
CA GLU A 193 -8.95 -0.51 -21.45
C GLU A 193 -9.57 -0.45 -22.85
N SER A 194 -8.86 -1.06 -23.79
CA SER A 194 -9.23 -1.24 -25.18
C SER A 194 -10.68 -1.70 -25.40
N GLY A 195 -11.45 -0.88 -26.13
CA GLY A 195 -12.30 -1.38 -27.22
C GLY A 195 -13.79 -1.63 -26.98
N ARG A 196 -14.49 -0.87 -26.13
CA ARG A 196 -15.97 -0.91 -26.12
C ARG A 196 -16.61 0.47 -26.18
N THR A 197 -17.13 0.82 -27.36
CA THR A 197 -18.12 1.86 -27.56
C THR A 197 -19.44 1.47 -26.88
N GLY A 198 -19.87 2.22 -25.87
CA GLY A 198 -21.20 2.05 -25.27
C GLY A 198 -21.52 3.11 -24.22
N THR A 199 -22.52 3.94 -24.52
CA THR A 199 -23.34 4.78 -23.61
C THR A 199 -22.63 5.47 -22.44
N VAL A 200 -22.51 6.80 -22.54
CA VAL A 200 -22.08 7.71 -21.47
C VAL A 200 -23.07 7.66 -20.30
N GLY A 201 -22.91 6.66 -19.43
CA GLY A 201 -23.46 6.68 -18.08
C GLY A 201 -22.66 7.66 -17.23
N ASN A 202 -23.32 8.28 -16.25
CA ASN A 202 -22.73 9.25 -15.33
C ASN A 202 -21.34 8.77 -14.87
N PRO A 203 -20.24 9.47 -15.23
CA PRO A 203 -18.89 9.04 -14.87
C PRO A 203 -18.84 8.94 -13.35
N GLY A 204 -18.48 7.75 -12.85
CA GLY A 204 -18.31 7.55 -11.42
C GLY A 204 -17.23 8.50 -10.90
N VAL A 205 -17.35 8.92 -9.65
CA VAL A 205 -16.32 9.70 -8.97
C VAL A 205 -15.32 8.75 -8.32
N ASP A 206 -14.03 9.01 -8.52
CA ASP A 206 -12.99 8.23 -7.87
C ASP A 206 -12.66 8.77 -6.46
N VAL A 207 -12.78 7.91 -5.46
CA VAL A 207 -12.51 8.21 -4.05
C VAL A 207 -11.28 7.46 -3.60
N GLN A 208 -10.20 8.18 -3.31
CA GLN A 208 -9.03 7.62 -2.64
C GLN A 208 -9.27 7.57 -1.13
N PHE A 209 -9.12 6.41 -0.51
CA PHE A 209 -9.32 6.26 0.92
C PHE A 209 -8.15 6.83 1.72
N THR A 210 -8.46 7.50 2.81
CA THR A 210 -7.51 8.09 3.76
C THR A 210 -7.84 7.62 5.18
N GLY A 211 -6.83 7.41 6.03
CA GLY A 211 -7.06 7.10 7.46
C GLY A 211 -7.70 5.75 7.77
N LEU A 212 -7.72 4.81 6.82
CA LEU A 212 -8.25 3.46 7.03
C LEU A 212 -7.39 2.67 8.05
N SER A 213 -8.01 2.16 9.11
CA SER A 213 -7.32 1.32 10.09
C SER A 213 -6.81 0.01 9.46
N PRO A 214 -5.69 -0.57 9.95
CA PRO A 214 -5.16 -1.83 9.42
C PRO A 214 -6.21 -2.96 9.40
N ALA A 215 -7.06 -3.04 10.42
CA ALA A 215 -8.16 -4.01 10.48
C ALA A 215 -9.18 -3.81 9.35
N ASN A 216 -9.60 -2.58 9.07
CA ASN A 216 -10.54 -2.30 7.99
C ASN A 216 -9.91 -2.48 6.61
N GLN A 217 -8.63 -2.13 6.43
CA GLN A 217 -7.90 -2.45 5.20
C GLN A 217 -7.87 -3.95 4.94
N SER A 218 -7.52 -4.77 5.93
CA SER A 218 -7.49 -6.22 5.81
C SER A 218 -8.86 -6.82 5.48
N ARG A 219 -9.93 -6.30 6.08
CA ARG A 219 -11.31 -6.71 5.78
C ARG A 219 -11.70 -6.39 4.33
N ILE A 220 -11.41 -5.18 3.85
CA ILE A 220 -11.69 -4.79 2.46
C ILE A 220 -10.84 -5.63 1.50
N LYS A 221 -9.55 -5.85 1.79
CA LYS A 221 -8.68 -6.71 0.96
C LYS A 221 -9.22 -8.12 0.84
N ALA A 222 -9.59 -8.75 1.96
CA ALA A 222 -10.12 -10.10 1.97
C ALA A 222 -11.39 -10.20 1.11
N TRP A 223 -12.29 -9.22 1.26
CA TRP A 223 -13.51 -9.14 0.46
C TRP A 223 -13.21 -9.00 -1.04
N VAL A 224 -12.32 -8.06 -1.41
CA VAL A 224 -11.93 -7.83 -2.80
C VAL A 224 -11.27 -9.07 -3.41
N LEU A 225 -10.42 -9.78 -2.67
CA LEU A 225 -9.77 -11.02 -3.16
C LEU A 225 -10.79 -12.15 -3.39
N GLN A 226 -11.81 -12.27 -2.53
CA GLN A 226 -12.87 -13.27 -2.69
C GLN A 226 -13.81 -12.97 -3.88
N ASN A 227 -14.02 -11.69 -4.17
CA ASN A 227 -14.95 -11.20 -5.19
C ASN A 227 -14.25 -10.77 -6.51
N SER A 228 -12.93 -10.92 -6.59
CA SER A 228 -12.18 -10.72 -7.83
C SER A 228 -12.34 -11.94 -8.75
N PRO A 229 -12.36 -11.76 -10.09
CA PRO A 229 -12.41 -12.88 -11.02
C PRO A 229 -11.21 -13.80 -10.78
N LYS A 230 -11.47 -15.09 -10.52
CA LYS A 230 -10.41 -16.10 -10.40
C LYS A 230 -9.79 -16.28 -11.78
N SER A 231 -8.46 -16.29 -11.87
CA SER A 231 -7.72 -16.46 -13.13
C SER A 231 -7.80 -17.90 -13.68
N THR A 232 -8.97 -18.53 -13.67
CA THR A 232 -9.17 -19.91 -14.10
C THR A 232 -9.88 -20.04 -15.45
N ASP A 233 -10.10 -18.94 -16.18
CA ASP A 233 -10.72 -18.94 -17.52
C ASP A 233 -9.77 -18.48 -18.63
N LEU A 234 -8.47 -18.80 -18.52
CA LEU A 234 -7.52 -18.77 -19.64
C LEU A 234 -6.89 -20.16 -19.76
N ALA A 235 -7.66 -21.08 -20.36
CA ALA A 235 -7.18 -22.34 -20.91
C ALA A 235 -7.42 -22.34 -22.42
#